data_AF-A0A062TZH0-F1
#
_entry.id   AF-A0A062TZH0-F1
#
_cell.length_a   1.000
_cell.length_b   1.000
_cell.length_c   1.000
_cell.angle_alpha   90.00
_cell.angle_beta   90.00
_cell.angle_gamma   90.00
#
_symmetry.space_group_name_H-M   'P 1'
#
loop_
_entity.id
_entity.type
_entity.pdbx_description
1 polymer ?
#
loop_
_entity_poly.entity_id
_entity_poly.type
_entity_poly.pdbx_seq_one_letter_code
_entity_poly.pdbx_strand_id
1 'polypeptide(L)' 'MFARFLKDESGATAIEYGLIAALIAVAIIGGATALGGATNAKFKAVSDKMTAA' A
#
# COMPACT_ATOMS: atom_id res chain seq x y z
N MET A 1 27.00 -24.28 -20.06
CA MET A 1 25.54 -24.07 -19.90
C MET A 1 25.11 -24.20 -18.44
N PHE A 2 25.38 -25.31 -17.75
CA PHE A 2 25.02 -25.50 -16.32
C PHE A 2 25.56 -24.42 -15.35
N ALA A 3 26.79 -23.94 -15.54
CA ALA A 3 27.36 -22.87 -14.70
C ALA A 3 26.69 -21.48 -14.89
N ARG A 4 26.01 -21.24 -16.02
CA ARG A 4 25.25 -19.99 -16.26
C ARG A 4 23.86 -20.03 -15.62
N PHE A 5 23.25 -21.22 -15.55
CA PHE A 5 21.97 -21.45 -14.86
C PHE A 5 22.12 -21.40 -13.34
N LEU A 6 23.22 -21.94 -12.80
CA LEU A 6 23.56 -21.84 -11.37
C LEU A 6 23.96 -20.43 -10.92
N LYS A 7 24.26 -19.53 -11.86
CA LYS A 7 24.67 -18.14 -11.63
C LYS A 7 23.58 -17.13 -11.99
N ASP A 8 22.38 -17.62 -12.28
CA ASP A 8 21.22 -16.80 -12.59
C ASP A 8 20.57 -16.30 -11.28
N GLU A 9 21.01 -15.14 -10.81
CA GLU A 9 20.47 -14.44 -9.63
C GLU A 9 19.18 -13.66 -9.94
N SER A 10 18.61 -13.86 -11.13
CA SER A 10 17.35 -13.23 -11.57
C SER A 10 16.18 -13.49 -10.60
N GLY A 11 16.20 -14.62 -9.87
CA GLY A 11 15.24 -14.90 -8.79
C GLY A 11 15.62 -14.27 -7.43
N ALA A 12 16.91 -14.14 -7.13
CA ALA A 12 17.39 -13.53 -5.88
C ALA A 12 17.09 -12.02 -5.85
N THR A 13 17.22 -11.34 -7.00
CA THR A 13 16.84 -9.93 -7.18
C THR A 13 15.33 -9.70 -7.08
N ALA A 14 14.49 -10.66 -7.51
CA ALA A 14 13.04 -10.58 -7.38
C ALA A 14 12.56 -10.59 -5.91
N ILE A 15 13.28 -11.28 -5.01
CA ILE A 15 12.96 -11.32 -3.58
C ILE A 15 13.28 -9.97 -2.90
N GLU A 16 14.39 -9.33 -3.30
CA GLU A 16 14.80 -8.04 -2.75
C GLU A 16 13.83 -6.91 -3.14
N TYR A 17 13.51 -6.79 -4.43
CA TYR A 17 12.51 -5.83 -4.89
C TYR A 17 11.08 -6.21 -4.45
N GLY A 18 10.80 -7.49 -4.23
CA GLY A 18 9.55 -7.98 -3.66
C GLY A 18 9.31 -7.46 -2.23
N LEU A 19 10.34 -7.44 -1.38
CA LEU A 19 10.23 -6.89 -0.03
C LEU A 19 10.00 -5.38 -0.05
N ILE A 20 10.71 -4.64 -0.91
CA ILE A 20 10.51 -3.19 -1.07
C ILE A 20 9.09 -2.90 -1.57
N ALA A 21 8.60 -3.64 -2.57
CA ALA A 21 7.24 -3.51 -3.08
C ALA A 21 6.19 -3.80 -1.99
N ALA A 22 6.42 -4.83 -1.16
CA ALA A 22 5.55 -5.13 -0.04
C ALA A 22 5.49 -3.99 0.99
N LEU A 23 6.63 -3.40 1.35
CA LEU A 23 6.69 -2.26 2.27
C LEU A 23 5.99 -1.02 1.72
N ILE A 24 6.17 -0.72 0.42
CA ILE A 24 5.47 0.38 -0.25
C ILE A 24 3.96 0.12 -0.25
N ALA A 25 3.54 -1.11 -0.56
CA ALA A 25 2.12 -1.47 -0.56
C ALA A 25 1.48 -1.28 0.82
N VAL A 26 2.15 -1.73 1.90
CA VAL A 26 1.67 -1.54 3.28
C VAL A 26 1.55 -0.05 3.63
N ALA A 27 2.54 0.77 3.25
CA ALA A 27 2.50 2.21 3.49
C ALA A 27 1.33 2.89 2.74
N ILE A 28 1.11 2.52 1.49
CA ILE A 28 0.00 3.03 0.68
C ILE A 28 -1.34 2.62 1.29
N ILE A 29 -1.51 1.35 1.67
CA ILE A 29 -2.76 0.85 2.28
C ILE A 29 -3.04 1.58 3.59
N GLY A 30 -2.02 1.73 4.45
CA GLY A 30 -2.15 2.46 5.72
C GLY A 30 -2.53 3.93 5.51
N GLY A 31 -1.84 4.62 4.58
CA GLY A 31 -2.13 6.00 4.23
C GLY A 31 -3.53 6.20 3.65
N ALA A 32 -3.94 5.34 2.71
CA ALA A 32 -5.28 5.38 2.12
C ALA A 32 -6.37 5.11 3.14
N THR A 33 -6.15 4.18 4.08
CA THR A 33 -7.09 3.87 5.16
C THR A 33 -7.28 5.06 6.09
N ALA A 34 -6.18 5.70 6.53
CA ALA A 34 -6.24 6.88 7.38
C ALA A 34 -6.91 8.07 6.68
N LEU A 35 -6.57 8.33 5.42
CA LEU A 35 -7.18 9.38 4.61
C LEU A 35 -8.67 9.15 4.39
N GLY A 36 -9.07 7.91 4.07
CA GLY A 36 -10.46 7.52 3.89
C GLY A 36 -11.27 7.71 5.18
N GLY A 37 -10.72 7.30 6.33
CA GLY A 37 -11.34 7.52 7.63
C GLY A 37 -11.54 9.00 7.96
N ALA A 38 -10.50 9.83 7.77
CA ALA A 38 -10.58 11.26 8.00
C ALA A 38 -11.60 11.94 7.08
N THR A 39 -11.61 11.57 5.80
CA THR A 39 -12.53 12.10 4.80
C THR A 39 -13.99 11.74 5.15
N ASN A 40 -14.24 10.47 5.48
CA ASN A 40 -15.56 10.01 5.91
C ASN A 40 -16.04 10.75 7.17
N ALA A 41 -15.17 10.94 8.16
CA ALA A 41 -15.51 11.69 9.36
C ALA A 41 -15.89 13.14 9.05
N LYS A 42 -15.21 13.81 8.12
CA LYS A 42 -15.54 15.17 7.69
C LYS A 42 -16.89 15.23 6.99
N PHE A 43 -17.15 14.34 6.04
CA PHE A 43 -18.45 14.29 5.35
C PHE A 43 -19.59 13.94 6.31
N LYS A 44 -19.36 13.03 7.25
CA LYS A 44 -20.36 12.71 8.29
C LYS A 44 -20.66 13.95 9.14
N ALA A 45 -19.65 14.69 9.58
CA ALA A 45 -19.87 15.91 10.36
C ALA A 45 -20.67 16.97 9.58
N VAL A 46 -20.47 17.08 8.27
CA VAL A 46 -21.28 17.97 7.42
C VAL A 46 -22.70 17.45 7.30
N SER A 47 -22.89 16.16 7.02
CA SER A 47 -24.21 15.53 6.93
C SER A 47 -25.01 15.69 8.22
N ASP A 48 -24.39 15.43 9.38
CA ASP A 48 -25.03 15.54 10.69
C ASP A 48 -25.50 16.99 10.93
N LYS A 49 -24.71 18.00 10.51
CA LYS A 49 -25.12 19.41 10.59
C LYS A 49 -26.26 19.77 9.65
N MET A 50 -26.30 19.18 8.47
CA MET A 50 -27.40 19.41 7.50
C MET A 50 -28.70 18.77 7.95
N THR A 51 -28.65 17.62 8.65
CA THR A 51 -29.84 16.94 9.18
C THR A 51 -30.35 17.58 10.48
N ALA A 52 -29.47 18.21 11.26
CA ALA A 52 -29.85 18.89 12.50
C ALA A 52 -30.44 20.30 12.30
N ALA A 53 -30.41 20.82 11.06
CA ALA A 53 -31.00 22.10 10.66
C ALA A 53 -32.40 21.89 10.06
#